data_AF-A0AAV6TH97-F1
#
_entry.id   AF-A0AAV6TH97-F1
#
_cell.length_a   1.000
_cell.length_b   1.000
_cell.length_c   1.000
_cell.angle_alpha   90.00
_cell.angle_beta   90.00
_cell.angle_gamma   90.00
#
_symmetry.space_group_name_H-M   'P 1'
#
loop_
_entity.id
_entity.type
_entity.pdbx_description
1 polymer ?
#
loop_
_entity_poly.entity_id
_entity_poly.type
_entity_poly.pdbx_seq_one_letter_code
_entity_poly.pdbx_strand_id
1 'polypeptide(L)'
;MLNLPKTHPLVYSELSSGNFVAQRQNNYGFCGVAMDQVIEQTANRDSKTKGGLKGFSRNPAAVHRWMLSHHLRAHICLSCEKLSGKSKEEYVKKDIYPSEIQKFEDMVKSVVNTITSMINPFTSREDILVNISSGTYATDAVKS
;
A
#
# COMPACT_ATOMS: atom_id res chain seq x y z
N MET A 1 -23.89 6.85 -6.54
CA MET A 1 -24.10 5.66 -5.68
C MET A 1 -25.43 5.64 -4.91
N LEU A 2 -26.36 6.59 -5.09
CA LEU A 2 -27.57 6.68 -4.25
C LEU A 2 -28.69 5.66 -4.58
N ASN A 3 -28.68 5.08 -5.78
CA ASN A 3 -29.75 4.16 -6.24
C ASN A 3 -29.36 2.68 -6.20
N LEU A 4 -28.19 2.34 -5.62
CA LEU A 4 -27.75 0.95 -5.50
C LEU A 4 -28.76 0.05 -4.77
N PRO A 5 -29.41 0.49 -3.66
CA PRO A 5 -30.42 -0.32 -2.98
C PRO A 5 -31.60 -0.71 -3.87
N LYS A 6 -31.95 0.13 -4.84
CA LYS A 6 -33.10 -0.08 -5.74
C LYS A 6 -32.73 -0.82 -7.02
N THR A 7 -31.55 -0.55 -7.56
CA THR A 7 -31.11 -1.10 -8.86
C THR A 7 -30.36 -2.42 -8.72
N HIS A 8 -29.60 -2.60 -7.64
CA HIS A 8 -28.76 -3.77 -7.38
C HIS A 8 -28.76 -4.09 -5.88
N PRO A 9 -29.90 -4.54 -5.32
CA PRO A 9 -30.07 -4.75 -3.88
C PRO A 9 -29.07 -5.76 -3.30
N LEU A 10 -28.68 -6.78 -4.07
CA LEU A 10 -27.67 -7.77 -3.67
C LEU A 10 -26.30 -7.11 -3.48
N VAL A 11 -25.85 -6.32 -4.46
CA VAL A 11 -24.56 -5.61 -4.36
C VAL A 11 -24.59 -4.65 -3.17
N TYR A 12 -25.70 -3.95 -2.95
CA TYR A 12 -25.86 -3.10 -1.78
C TYR A 12 -25.72 -3.89 -0.47
N SER A 13 -26.39 -5.04 -0.33
CA SER A 13 -26.31 -5.91 0.84
C SER A 13 -24.87 -6.37 1.11
N GLU A 14 -24.16 -6.84 0.08
CA GLU A 14 -22.77 -7.29 0.20
C GLU A 14 -21.82 -6.16 0.61
N LEU A 15 -21.95 -4.99 -0.03
CA LEU A 15 -21.15 -3.82 0.32
C LEU A 15 -21.42 -3.36 1.76
N SER A 16 -22.69 -3.30 2.17
CA SER A 16 -23.10 -2.96 3.53
C SER A 16 -22.60 -3.97 4.56
N SER A 17 -22.44 -5.24 4.16
CA SER A 17 -21.89 -6.30 5.01
C SER A 17 -20.35 -6.30 5.06
N GLY A 18 -19.67 -5.40 4.33
CA GLY A 18 -18.22 -5.31 4.32
C GLY A 18 -17.53 -6.21 3.29
N ASN A 19 -18.28 -6.88 2.41
CA ASN A 19 -17.75 -7.83 1.42
C ASN A 19 -17.16 -7.16 0.17
N PHE A 20 -16.41 -6.06 0.38
CA PHE A 20 -15.67 -5.33 -0.66
C PHE A 20 -14.15 -5.37 -0.46
N VAL A 21 -13.70 -6.01 0.61
CA VAL A 21 -12.29 -6.27 0.92
C VAL A 21 -12.08 -7.77 1.11
N ALA A 22 -10.88 -8.27 0.82
CA ALA A 22 -10.50 -9.63 1.15
C ALA A 22 -9.53 -9.64 2.33
N GLN A 23 -9.75 -10.56 3.26
CA GLN A 23 -8.82 -10.87 4.34
C GLN A 23 -7.89 -12.00 3.90
N ARG A 24 -6.58 -11.79 4.00
CA ARG A 24 -5.56 -12.76 3.56
C ARG A 24 -4.80 -13.44 4.70
N GLN A 25 -5.01 -12.98 5.94
CA GLN A 25 -4.39 -13.50 7.15
C GLN A 25 -5.43 -13.71 8.24
N ASN A 26 -5.21 -14.69 9.11
CA ASN A 26 -6.15 -15.01 10.18
C ASN A 26 -5.81 -14.31 11.51
N ASN A 27 -4.61 -13.75 11.62
CA ASN A 27 -4.07 -13.27 12.91
C ASN A 27 -4.54 -11.87 13.32
N TYR A 28 -5.05 -11.05 12.38
CA TYR A 28 -5.44 -9.67 12.64
C TYR A 28 -6.76 -9.32 11.95
N GLY A 29 -7.81 -9.02 12.70
CA GLY A 29 -9.17 -8.80 12.18
C GLY A 29 -9.35 -7.53 11.32
N PHE A 30 -8.59 -6.46 11.59
CA PHE A 30 -8.68 -5.18 10.86
C PHE A 30 -7.61 -5.07 9.75
N CYS A 31 -7.53 -6.07 8.88
CA CYS A 31 -6.50 -6.14 7.83
C CYS A 31 -7.05 -6.47 6.44
N GLY A 32 -8.36 -6.27 6.23
CA GLY A 32 -8.96 -6.39 4.91
C GLY A 32 -8.28 -5.47 3.89
N VAL A 33 -8.02 -6.02 2.71
CA VAL A 33 -7.34 -5.30 1.62
C VAL A 33 -8.30 -5.18 0.44
N ALA A 34 -8.26 -4.05 -0.27
CA ALA A 34 -9.07 -3.85 -1.47
C ALA A 34 -8.78 -4.95 -2.52
N MET A 35 -9.81 -5.37 -3.25
CA MET A 35 -9.72 -6.49 -4.19
C MET A 35 -8.62 -6.32 -5.26
N ASP A 36 -8.40 -5.10 -5.75
CA ASP A 36 -7.33 -4.81 -6.70
C ASP A 36 -5.94 -5.12 -6.12
N GLN A 37 -5.68 -4.66 -4.89
CA GLN A 37 -4.44 -4.96 -4.18
C GLN A 37 -4.28 -6.46 -3.88
N VAL A 38 -5.38 -7.17 -3.65
CA VAL A 38 -5.36 -8.63 -3.44
C VAL A 38 -4.89 -9.35 -4.69
N ILE A 39 -5.41 -8.96 -5.87
CA ILE A 39 -4.98 -9.51 -7.17
C ILE A 39 -3.50 -9.19 -7.41
N GLU A 40 -3.08 -7.97 -7.10
CA GLU A 40 -1.67 -7.55 -7.20
C GLU A 40 -0.72 -8.39 -6.36
N GLN A 41 -1.15 -8.79 -5.16
CA GLN A 41 -0.35 -9.59 -4.24
C GLN A 41 -0.54 -11.11 -4.40
N THR A 42 -1.41 -11.56 -5.31
CA THR A 42 -1.67 -12.97 -5.60
C THR A 42 -1.39 -13.27 -7.06
N ALA A 43 -2.43 -13.33 -7.90
CA ALA A 43 -2.35 -13.70 -9.30
C ALA A 43 -1.27 -12.92 -10.03
N ASN A 44 -1.31 -11.58 -9.98
CA ASN A 44 -0.36 -10.75 -10.72
C ASN A 44 1.08 -10.91 -10.23
N ARG A 45 1.30 -11.02 -8.91
CA ARG A 45 2.64 -11.28 -8.36
C ARG A 45 3.20 -12.60 -8.85
N ASP A 46 2.39 -13.65 -8.80
CA ASP A 46 2.80 -14.99 -9.17
C ASP A 46 3.02 -15.10 -10.71
N SER A 47 2.36 -14.26 -11.51
CA SER A 47 2.68 -14.08 -12.95
C SER A 47 3.80 -13.11 -13.27
N LYS A 48 4.27 -12.26 -12.36
CA LYS A 48 5.33 -11.27 -12.65
C LYS A 48 6.74 -11.88 -12.62
N THR A 49 6.86 -13.20 -12.76
CA THR A 49 8.11 -13.96 -12.87
C THR A 49 8.63 -14.02 -14.31
N LYS A 50 9.90 -14.41 -14.51
CA LYS A 50 10.48 -14.61 -15.86
C LYS A 50 9.69 -15.72 -16.59
N GLY A 51 9.09 -15.39 -17.75
CA GLY A 51 8.20 -16.29 -18.49
C GLY A 51 6.70 -16.09 -18.24
N GLY A 52 6.33 -15.18 -17.32
CA GLY A 52 4.97 -14.70 -17.12
C GLY A 52 4.68 -13.41 -17.90
N LEU A 53 4.06 -12.39 -17.28
CA LEU A 53 3.66 -11.14 -17.96
C LEU A 53 4.86 -10.35 -18.51
N LYS A 54 6.02 -10.45 -17.83
CA LYS A 54 7.25 -9.76 -18.23
C LYS A 54 7.95 -10.54 -19.35
N GLY A 55 8.03 -9.96 -20.54
CA GLY A 55 8.58 -10.62 -21.73
C GLY A 55 7.60 -11.61 -22.39
N PHE A 56 6.29 -11.45 -22.12
CA PHE A 56 5.25 -12.26 -22.73
C PHE A 56 5.07 -11.96 -24.24
N SER A 57 4.22 -12.72 -24.91
CA SER A 57 3.95 -12.59 -26.34
C SER A 57 3.22 -11.29 -26.70
N ARG A 58 3.54 -10.71 -27.88
CA ARG A 58 2.76 -9.65 -28.52
C ARG A 58 1.55 -10.17 -29.32
N ASN A 59 1.36 -11.49 -29.39
CA ASN A 59 0.24 -12.10 -30.09
C ASN A 59 -1.05 -11.92 -29.28
N PRO A 60 -2.08 -11.21 -29.80
CA PRO A 60 -3.34 -10.97 -29.09
C PRO A 60 -4.06 -12.24 -28.65
N ALA A 61 -4.04 -13.31 -29.46
CA ALA A 61 -4.67 -14.57 -29.11
C ALA A 61 -3.96 -15.27 -27.94
N ALA A 62 -2.63 -15.15 -27.87
CA ALA A 62 -1.86 -15.66 -26.74
C ALA A 62 -2.13 -14.85 -25.46
N VAL A 63 -2.23 -13.52 -25.57
CA VAL A 63 -2.61 -12.63 -24.45
C VAL A 63 -4.02 -12.97 -23.95
N HIS A 64 -4.98 -13.16 -24.84
CA HIS A 64 -6.35 -13.50 -24.47
C HIS A 64 -6.43 -14.84 -23.73
N ARG A 65 -5.81 -15.90 -24.26
CA ARG A 65 -5.73 -17.20 -23.57
C ARG A 65 -5.04 -17.10 -22.21
N TRP A 66 -4.01 -16.26 -22.13
CA TRP A 66 -3.32 -16.02 -20.87
C TRP A 66 -4.24 -15.34 -19.86
N MET A 67 -4.94 -14.26 -20.24
CA MET A 67 -5.90 -13.56 -19.36
C MET A 67 -6.95 -14.51 -18.78
N LEU A 68 -7.48 -15.42 -19.60
CA LEU A 68 -8.48 -16.40 -19.19
C LEU A 68 -7.91 -17.51 -18.27
N SER A 69 -6.65 -17.90 -18.42
CA SER A 69 -6.07 -19.05 -17.71
C SER A 69 -5.09 -18.68 -16.59
N HIS A 70 -4.73 -17.40 -16.47
CA HIS A 70 -3.60 -17.00 -15.63
C HIS A 70 -3.84 -17.32 -14.13
N HIS A 71 -5.04 -17.07 -13.63
CA HIS A 71 -5.41 -17.39 -12.24
C HIS A 71 -5.30 -18.89 -11.93
N LEU A 72 -5.70 -19.77 -12.86
CA LEU A 72 -5.54 -21.23 -12.73
C LEU A 72 -4.07 -21.62 -12.69
N ARG A 73 -3.25 -21.01 -13.54
CA ARG A 73 -1.80 -21.26 -13.57
C ARG A 73 -1.14 -20.84 -12.26
N ALA A 74 -1.50 -19.69 -11.71
CA ALA A 74 -1.04 -19.25 -10.40
C ALA A 74 -1.44 -20.26 -9.31
N HIS A 75 -2.69 -20.75 -9.33
CA HIS A 75 -3.16 -21.76 -8.38
C HIS A 75 -2.41 -23.09 -8.48
N ILE A 76 -2.10 -23.56 -9.70
CA ILE A 76 -1.30 -24.77 -9.93
C ILE A 76 0.12 -24.58 -9.40
N CYS A 77 0.78 -23.46 -9.71
CA CYS A 77 2.11 -23.16 -9.19
C CYS A 77 2.13 -23.15 -7.65
N LEU A 78 1.16 -22.47 -7.02
CA LEU A 78 1.03 -22.45 -5.57
C LEU A 78 0.83 -23.86 -4.98
N SER A 79 0.00 -24.68 -5.62
CA SER A 79 -0.22 -26.08 -5.21
C SER A 79 1.07 -26.90 -5.31
N CYS A 80 1.84 -26.74 -6.38
CA CYS A 80 3.14 -27.40 -6.53
C CYS A 80 4.17 -26.92 -5.50
N GLU A 81 4.21 -25.62 -5.19
CA GLU A 81 5.09 -25.07 -4.14
C GLU A 81 4.77 -25.69 -2.78
N LYS A 82 3.48 -25.78 -2.42
CA LYS A 82 3.01 -26.46 -1.21
C LYS A 82 3.43 -27.93 -1.17
N LEU A 83 3.20 -28.67 -2.26
CA LEU A 83 3.60 -30.08 -2.35
C LEU A 83 5.12 -30.27 -2.23
N SER A 84 5.91 -29.31 -2.73
CA SER A 84 7.37 -29.35 -2.62
C SER A 84 7.93 -28.95 -1.25
N GLY A 85 7.08 -28.58 -0.30
CA GLY A 85 7.49 -28.06 1.02
C GLY A 85 8.13 -26.68 0.97
N LYS A 86 8.07 -25.98 -0.18
CA LYS A 86 8.63 -24.63 -0.38
C LYS A 86 7.62 -23.52 -0.11
N SER A 87 6.39 -23.87 0.25
CA SER A 87 5.38 -22.86 0.58
C SER A 87 5.86 -22.01 1.75
N LYS A 88 5.78 -20.69 1.60
CA LYS A 88 5.92 -19.77 2.73
C LYS A 88 4.82 -20.05 3.76
N GLU A 89 5.15 -19.89 5.03
CA GLU A 89 4.16 -19.82 6.11
C GLU A 89 3.13 -18.70 5.86
N GLU A 90 2.10 -18.64 6.71
CA GLU A 90 0.97 -17.71 6.62
C GLU A 90 1.36 -16.34 6.05
N TYR A 91 0.53 -15.81 5.17
CA TYR A 91 0.77 -14.49 4.61
C TYR A 91 0.71 -13.45 5.73
N VAL A 92 1.88 -12.91 6.09
CA VAL A 92 2.00 -11.73 6.94
C VAL A 92 2.13 -10.51 6.03
N LYS A 93 1.28 -9.50 6.24
CA LYS A 93 1.36 -8.24 5.48
C LYS A 93 2.74 -7.60 5.68
N LYS A 94 3.38 -7.12 4.62
CA LYS A 94 4.76 -6.57 4.72
C LYS A 94 4.85 -5.39 5.68
N ASP A 95 3.83 -4.54 5.67
CA ASP A 95 3.78 -3.31 6.48
C ASP A 95 3.76 -3.57 7.99
N ILE A 96 3.42 -4.80 8.42
CA ILE A 96 3.43 -5.19 9.84
C ILE A 96 4.73 -5.93 10.22
N TYR A 97 5.72 -5.98 9.34
CA TYR A 97 7.01 -6.56 9.69
C TYR A 97 7.72 -5.63 10.67
N PRO A 98 8.38 -6.15 11.73
CA PRO A 98 9.03 -5.32 12.74
C PRO A 98 9.99 -4.27 12.15
N SER A 99 10.70 -4.63 11.08
CA SER A 99 11.60 -3.71 10.37
C SER A 99 10.87 -2.57 9.64
N GLU A 100 9.70 -2.85 9.04
CA GLU A 100 8.90 -1.82 8.36
C GLU A 100 8.22 -0.92 9.39
N ILE A 101 7.73 -1.47 10.50
CA ILE A 101 7.18 -0.70 11.62
C ILE A 101 8.25 0.27 12.17
N GLN A 102 9.46 -0.22 12.47
CA GLN A 102 10.55 0.62 12.96
C GLN A 102 10.87 1.75 11.98
N LYS A 103 10.94 1.43 10.68
CA LYS A 103 11.18 2.42 9.64
C LYS A 103 10.09 3.50 9.61
N PHE A 104 8.82 3.12 9.73
CA PHE A 104 7.73 4.10 9.81
C PHE A 104 7.83 4.98 11.05
N GLU A 105 8.15 4.40 12.20
CA GLU A 105 8.39 5.17 13.43
C GLU A 105 9.54 6.17 13.26
N ASP A 106 10.64 5.75 12.63
CA ASP A 106 11.81 6.61 12.42
C ASP A 106 11.49 7.74 11.45
N MET A 107 10.68 7.48 10.41
CA MET A 107 10.18 8.53 9.52
C MET A 107 9.29 9.54 10.27
N VAL A 108 8.37 9.07 11.11
CA VAL A 108 7.52 9.94 11.92
C VAL A 108 8.36 10.78 12.88
N LYS A 109 9.32 10.15 13.59
CA LYS A 109 10.27 10.85 14.45
C LYS A 109 11.05 11.90 13.69
N SER A 110 11.51 11.60 12.48
CA SER A 110 12.21 12.57 11.64
C SER A 110 11.35 13.80 11.36
N VAL A 111 10.09 13.60 10.95
CA VAL A 111 9.17 14.72 10.64
C VAL A 111 8.89 15.55 11.90
N VAL A 112 8.58 14.88 13.02
CA VAL A 112 8.31 15.55 14.30
C VAL A 112 9.53 16.33 14.77
N ASN A 113 10.71 15.74 14.72
CA ASN A 113 11.96 16.39 15.12
C ASN A 113 12.25 17.61 14.25
N THR A 114 12.07 17.49 12.92
CA THR A 114 12.22 18.64 12.02
C THR A 114 11.27 19.77 12.40
N ILE A 115 9.97 19.50 12.52
CA ILE A 115 8.98 20.54 12.86
C ILE A 115 9.26 21.14 14.24
N THR A 116 9.63 20.33 15.22
CA THR A 116 9.91 20.79 16.60
C THR A 116 11.21 21.58 16.69
N SER A 117 12.17 21.33 15.80
CA SER A 117 13.42 22.11 15.72
C SER A 117 13.24 23.50 15.08
N MET A 118 12.15 23.72 14.35
CA MET A 118 11.84 25.00 13.72
C MET A 118 11.35 26.01 14.78
N ILE A 119 11.51 27.29 14.49
CA ILE A 119 10.95 28.34 15.34
C ILE A 119 9.44 28.39 15.14
N ASN A 120 8.69 28.46 16.23
CA ASN A 120 7.26 28.72 16.18
C ASN A 120 7.00 30.20 15.79
N PRO A 121 6.44 30.47 14.60
CA PRO A 121 6.28 31.83 14.10
C PRO A 121 5.20 32.63 14.85
N PHE A 122 4.40 31.98 15.70
CA PHE A 122 3.33 32.61 16.47
C PHE A 122 3.73 32.94 17.93
N THR A 123 4.94 32.56 18.35
CA THR A 123 5.43 32.83 19.72
C THR A 123 6.46 33.96 19.78
N SER A 124 7.16 34.26 18.68
CA SER A 124 8.07 35.41 18.63
C SER A 124 7.30 36.72 18.63
N ARG A 125 7.55 37.56 19.64
CA ARG A 125 6.98 38.90 19.80
C ARG A 125 7.97 40.02 19.42
N GLU A 126 9.09 39.67 18.81
CA GLU A 126 10.14 40.62 18.44
C GLU A 126 9.93 41.06 16.98
N ASP A 127 10.09 42.36 16.69
CA ASP A 127 10.05 42.94 15.34
C ASP A 127 11.31 42.57 14.49
N ILE A 128 11.98 41.46 14.82
CA ILE A 128 13.21 41.02 14.18
C ILE A 128 12.88 39.91 13.18
N LEU A 129 13.31 40.10 11.93
CA LEU A 129 13.17 39.09 10.89
C LEU A 129 13.98 37.83 11.24
N VAL A 130 13.31 36.68 11.31
CA VAL A 130 13.90 35.38 11.65
C VAL A 130 13.59 34.35 10.57
N ASN A 131 14.54 33.47 10.30
CA ASN A 131 14.31 32.29 9.47
C ASN A 131 13.56 31.22 10.29
N ILE A 132 12.34 30.87 9.87
CA ILE A 132 11.47 29.92 10.58
C ILE A 132 12.10 28.52 10.64
N SER A 133 12.85 28.12 9.61
CA SER A 133 13.43 26.79 9.49
C SER A 133 14.70 26.58 10.29
N SER A 134 15.56 27.60 10.39
CA SER A 134 16.87 27.51 11.04
C SER A 134 16.96 28.28 12.36
N GLY A 135 16.00 29.14 12.65
CA GLY A 135 15.99 30.03 13.79
C GLY A 135 17.04 31.15 13.77
N THR A 136 17.70 31.36 12.64
CA THR A 136 18.73 32.40 12.50
C THR A 136 18.11 33.77 12.24
N TYR A 137 18.60 34.78 12.93
CA TYR A 137 18.18 36.18 12.75
C TYR A 137 18.75 36.79 11.46
N ALA A 138 17.98 37.67 10.83
CA ALA A 138 18.45 38.47 9.70
C ALA A 138 19.50 39.49 10.14
N THR A 139 20.57 39.62 9.34
CA THR A 139 21.62 40.62 9.55
C THR A 139 21.13 42.02 9.16
N ASP A 140 21.79 43.05 9.67
CA ASP A 140 21.37 44.44 9.44
C ASP A 140 21.44 44.87 7.96
N ALA A 141 22.18 44.14 7.12
CA ALA A 141 22.19 44.32 5.67
C ALA A 141 20.84 44.02 4.99
N VAL A 142 19.93 43.31 5.66
CA VAL A 142 18.64 42.86 5.13
C VAL A 142 17.46 43.65 5.74
N LYS A 143 17.70 44.50 6.74
CA LYS A 143 16.66 45.24 7.51
C LYS A 143 16.27 46.61 6.92
N SER A 144 16.51 46.85 5.63
CA SER A 144 16.25 48.15 4.96
C SER A 144 14.78 48.53 4.90
#